data_AF-A0A6A4NDJ1-F1
#
_entry.id   AF-A0A6A4NDJ1-F1
#
_cell.length_a   1.000
_cell.length_b   1.000
_cell.length_c   1.000
_cell.angle_alpha   90.00
_cell.angle_beta   90.00
_cell.angle_gamma   90.00
#
_symmetry.space_group_name_H-M   'P 1'
#
loop_
_entity.id
_entity.type
_entity.pdbx_description
1 polymer ?
#
loop_
_entity_poly.entity_id
_entity_poly.type
_entity_poly.pdbx_seq_one_letter_code
_entity_poly.pdbx_strand_id
1 'polypeptide(L)'
;MYNAISVVIFHLSWKMQSNVWGNIRDQGVVTHIRGGNFAQCSIAINGWLCDFLWAKASQVIYLMFLFSGRGYWKELTESIIWAHNKLKHAPTTQPRALSIIQGCAVGVTHYLLGGIATT
;
A
#
# COMPACT_ATOMS: atom_id res chain seq x y z
N MET A 1 12.65 14.75 -16.85
CA MET A 1 13.22 13.38 -16.80
C MET A 1 12.46 12.47 -15.84
N TYR A 2 12.37 12.82 -14.55
CA TYR A 2 11.66 12.03 -13.53
C TYR A 2 10.24 11.60 -13.94
N ASN A 3 9.37 12.53 -14.33
CA ASN A 3 7.98 12.22 -14.72
C ASN A 3 7.87 11.19 -15.85
N ALA A 4 8.68 11.33 -16.91
CA ALA A 4 8.62 10.42 -18.05
C ALA A 4 9.08 9.00 -17.68
N ILE A 5 10.15 8.89 -16.88
CA ILE A 5 10.66 7.60 -16.40
C ILE A 5 9.64 6.94 -15.46
N SER A 6 9.01 7.71 -14.57
CA SER A 6 7.97 7.19 -13.66
C SER A 6 6.78 6.60 -14.42
N VAL A 7 6.30 7.30 -15.47
CA VAL A 7 5.17 6.81 -16.29
C VAL A 7 5.54 5.51 -17.02
N VAL A 8 6.75 5.41 -17.56
CA VAL A 8 7.23 4.19 -18.24
C VAL A 8 7.31 3.00 -17.27
N ILE A 9 7.84 3.23 -16.06
CA ILE A 9 7.94 2.19 -15.03
C ILE A 9 6.55 1.73 -14.57
N PHE A 10 5.62 2.67 -14.36
CA PHE A 10 4.25 2.33 -13.97
C PHE A 10 3.50 1.59 -15.07
N HIS A 11 3.65 2.02 -16.33
CA HIS A 11 3.10 1.32 -17.48
C HIS A 11 3.61 -0.13 -17.57
N LEU A 12 4.93 -0.32 -17.48
CA LEU A 12 5.54 -1.65 -17.51
C LEU A 12 5.02 -2.52 -16.37
N SER A 13 5.05 -1.99 -15.13
CA SER A 13 4.63 -2.72 -13.94
C SER A 13 3.18 -3.19 -14.02
N TRP A 14 2.26 -2.31 -14.45
CA TRP A 14 0.85 -2.66 -14.58
C TRP A 14 0.62 -3.64 -15.74
N LYS A 15 1.23 -3.42 -16.90
CA LYS A 15 1.08 -4.30 -18.06
C LYS A 15 1.56 -5.72 -17.76
N MET A 16 2.69 -5.87 -17.07
CA MET A 16 3.22 -7.17 -16.69
C MET A 16 2.27 -7.89 -15.72
N GLN A 17 1.77 -7.22 -14.68
CA GLN A 17 0.88 -7.84 -13.70
C GLN A 17 -0.53 -8.16 -14.24
N SER A 18 -0.99 -7.38 -15.21
CA SER A 18 -2.31 -7.54 -15.82
C SER A 18 -2.34 -8.62 -16.89
N ASN A 19 -1.29 -8.74 -17.72
CA ASN A 19 -1.36 -9.51 -18.96
C ASN A 19 -0.21 -10.49 -19.16
N VAL A 20 0.79 -10.54 -18.28
CA VAL A 20 1.97 -11.42 -18.47
C VAL A 20 2.17 -12.31 -17.26
N TRP A 21 2.35 -11.73 -16.09
CA TRP A 21 2.52 -12.47 -14.84
C TRP A 21 1.20 -13.04 -14.34
N GLY A 22 1.26 -14.27 -13.86
CA GLY A 22 0.12 -15.03 -13.39
C GLY A 22 0.51 -16.45 -13.04
N ASN A 23 -0.39 -17.15 -12.36
CA ASN A 23 -0.22 -18.57 -12.09
C ASN A 23 -0.90 -19.39 -13.18
N ILE A 24 -0.23 -20.45 -13.62
CA ILE A 24 -0.76 -21.43 -14.55
C ILE A 24 -1.50 -22.49 -13.73
N ARG A 25 -2.80 -22.67 -13.99
CA ARG A 25 -3.58 -23.77 -13.41
C ARG A 25 -3.53 -24.99 -14.33
N ASP A 26 -3.99 -26.13 -13.81
CA ASP A 26 -4.16 -27.35 -14.62
C ASP A 26 -4.99 -27.04 -15.87
N GLN A 27 -4.61 -27.64 -17.00
CA GLN A 27 -5.09 -27.36 -18.37
C GLN A 27 -4.51 -26.10 -19.06
N GLY A 28 -3.47 -25.46 -18.50
CA GLY A 28 -2.74 -24.39 -19.19
C GLY A 28 -3.43 -23.01 -19.17
N VAL A 29 -4.47 -22.86 -18.35
CA VAL A 29 -5.17 -21.59 -18.15
C VAL A 29 -4.32 -20.68 -17.25
N VAL A 30 -3.98 -19.49 -17.77
CA VAL A 30 -3.23 -18.47 -17.01
C VAL A 30 -4.19 -17.59 -16.22
N THR A 31 -4.02 -17.58 -14.91
CA THR A 31 -4.68 -16.62 -14.01
C THR A 31 -3.74 -15.46 -13.72
N HIS A 32 -3.95 -14.33 -14.38
CA HIS A 32 -3.15 -13.12 -14.18
C HIS A 32 -3.38 -12.51 -12.81
N ILE A 33 -2.35 -11.89 -12.23
CA ILE A 33 -2.38 -11.25 -10.90
C ILE A 33 -3.52 -10.22 -10.80
N ARG A 34 -3.88 -9.59 -11.92
CA ARG A 34 -4.87 -8.51 -12.02
C ARG A 34 -6.02 -8.78 -13.00
N GLY A 35 -6.18 -10.05 -13.41
CA GLY A 35 -7.31 -10.46 -14.25
C GLY A 35 -7.47 -9.71 -15.57
N GLY A 36 -6.40 -9.15 -16.15
CA GLY A 36 -6.48 -8.42 -17.43
C GLY A 36 -7.02 -6.99 -17.36
N ASN A 37 -7.12 -6.37 -16.17
CA ASN A 37 -7.77 -5.06 -16.00
C ASN A 37 -7.10 -3.86 -16.72
N PHE A 38 -5.88 -4.02 -17.24
CA PHE A 38 -5.17 -2.95 -17.95
C PHE A 38 -5.94 -2.42 -19.17
N ALA A 39 -6.58 -3.30 -19.95
CA ALA A 39 -7.23 -2.89 -21.21
C ALA A 39 -8.39 -1.89 -21.01
N GLN A 40 -9.10 -2.00 -19.90
CA GLN A 40 -10.27 -1.16 -19.61
C GLN A 40 -9.95 -0.01 -18.65
N CYS A 41 -8.95 -0.17 -17.79
CA CYS A 41 -8.63 0.82 -16.76
C CYS A 41 -7.47 1.76 -17.13
N SER A 42 -6.58 1.40 -18.07
CA SER A 42 -5.43 2.25 -18.43
C SER A 42 -5.81 3.44 -19.32
N ILE A 43 -7.02 3.48 -19.86
CA ILE A 43 -7.51 4.54 -20.76
C ILE A 43 -8.01 5.78 -20.01
N ALA A 44 -8.20 5.70 -18.70
CA ALA A 44 -8.66 6.81 -17.87
C ALA A 44 -7.73 7.03 -16.67
N ILE A 45 -7.42 8.29 -16.37
CA ILE A 45 -6.58 8.68 -15.21
C ILE A 45 -7.14 8.11 -13.90
N ASN A 46 -8.47 8.03 -13.78
CA ASN A 46 -9.13 7.43 -12.62
C ASN A 46 -8.75 5.94 -12.43
N GLY A 47 -8.58 5.17 -13.51
CA GLY A 47 -8.12 3.79 -13.41
C GLY A 47 -6.65 3.68 -12.98
N TRP A 48 -5.79 4.61 -13.41
CA TRP A 48 -4.42 4.68 -12.89
C TRP A 48 -4.38 5.00 -11.38
N LEU A 49 -5.25 5.88 -10.91
CA LEU A 49 -5.33 6.26 -9.49
C LEU A 49 -5.94 5.15 -8.63
N CYS A 50 -7.13 4.66 -9.00
CA CYS A 50 -7.90 3.72 -8.18
C CYS A 50 -7.38 2.28 -8.32
N ASP A 51 -7.24 1.79 -9.54
CA ASP A 51 -6.88 0.39 -9.74
C ASP A 51 -5.38 0.20 -9.58
N PHE A 52 -4.52 1.09 -10.04
CA PHE A 52 -3.07 0.85 -9.97
C PHE A 52 -2.42 1.44 -8.70
N LEU A 53 -2.53 2.74 -8.47
CA LEU A 53 -1.81 3.40 -7.38
C LEU A 53 -2.39 3.09 -6.00
N TRP A 54 -3.71 3.21 -5.83
CA TRP A 54 -4.38 2.94 -4.55
C TRP A 54 -4.27 1.47 -4.13
N ALA A 55 -4.53 0.56 -5.07
CA ALA A 55 -4.31 -0.87 -4.90
C ALA A 55 -2.92 -1.23 -4.36
N LYS A 56 -1.88 -0.63 -4.95
CA LYS A 56 -0.48 -0.92 -4.61
C LYS A 56 0.02 -0.19 -3.38
N ALA A 57 -0.58 0.96 -3.03
CA ALA A 57 -0.27 1.67 -1.80
C ALA A 57 -0.55 0.84 -0.54
N SER A 58 -1.59 -0.01 -0.58
CA SER A 58 -1.94 -0.90 0.54
C SER A 58 -0.80 -1.86 0.93
N GLN A 59 -0.10 -2.42 -0.06
CA GLN A 59 1.04 -3.32 0.14
C GLN A 59 2.26 -2.59 0.71
N VAL A 60 2.43 -1.30 0.37
CA VAL A 60 3.52 -0.47 0.91
C VAL A 60 3.27 -0.12 2.38
N ILE A 61 2.02 0.17 2.75
CA ILE A 61 1.62 0.40 4.14
C ILE A 61 1.82 -0.87 4.98
N TYR A 62 1.50 -2.05 4.43
CA TYR A 62 1.82 -3.33 5.06
C TYR A 62 3.32 -3.49 5.33
N LEU A 63 4.16 -3.21 4.32
CA LEU A 63 5.62 -3.26 4.48
C LEU A 63 6.11 -2.31 5.58
N MET A 64 5.54 -1.10 5.66
CA MET A 64 5.91 -0.12 6.68
C MET A 64 5.63 -0.63 8.10
N PHE A 65 4.49 -1.29 8.33
CA PHE A 65 4.15 -1.86 9.65
C PHE A 65 4.86 -3.17 9.97
N LEU A 66 5.29 -3.93 8.96
CA LEU A 66 6.01 -5.20 9.15
C LEU A 66 7.51 -5.00 9.43
N PHE A 67 8.15 -4.05 8.74
CA PHE A 67 9.60 -3.82 8.83
C PHE A 67 9.99 -2.70 9.81
N SER A 68 9.10 -1.73 10.08
CA SER A 68 9.35 -0.71 11.09
C SER A 68 9.00 -1.24 12.48
N GLY A 69 10.01 -1.42 13.33
CA GLY A 69 9.81 -1.84 14.71
C GLY A 69 9.05 -0.81 15.54
N ARG A 70 8.28 -1.27 16.54
CA ARG A 70 7.55 -0.42 17.50
C ARG A 70 8.41 0.67 18.15
N GLY A 71 9.72 0.43 18.29
CA GLY A 71 10.68 1.39 18.85
C GLY A 71 10.74 2.70 18.06
N TYR A 72 10.86 2.62 16.73
CA TYR A 72 10.88 3.79 15.85
C TYR A 72 9.62 4.64 16.01
N TRP A 73 8.45 4.01 15.96
CA TRP A 73 7.17 4.71 16.11
C TRP A 73 6.97 5.31 17.50
N LYS A 74 7.53 4.66 18.54
CA LYS A 74 7.47 5.17 19.90
C LYS A 74 8.30 6.45 20.04
N GLU A 75 9.56 6.45 19.59
CA GLU A 75 10.45 7.62 19.63
C GLU A 75 9.88 8.79 18.81
N LEU A 76 9.31 8.49 17.64
CA LEU A 76 8.62 9.50 16.83
C LEU A 76 7.43 10.12 17.59
N THR A 77 6.59 9.29 18.21
CA THR A 77 5.43 9.78 18.97
C THR A 77 5.86 10.65 20.16
N GLU A 78 6.95 10.29 20.84
CA GLU A 78 7.52 11.07 21.96
C GLU A 78 8.01 12.46 21.50
N SER A 79 8.65 12.55 20.34
CA SER A 79 9.08 13.83 19.77
C SER A 79 7.90 14.72 19.34
N ILE A 80 6.81 14.13 18.82
CA ILE A 80 5.59 14.84 18.44
C ILE A 80 4.85 15.35 19.68
N ILE A 81 4.76 14.54 20.75
CA ILE A 81 4.16 14.95 22.03
C ILE A 81 4.94 16.14 22.62
N TRP A 82 6.26 16.10 22.55
CA TRP A 82 7.10 17.23 22.99
C TRP A 82 6.74 18.52 22.25
N ALA A 83 6.58 18.47 20.92
CA ALA A 83 6.17 19.63 20.12
C ALA A 83 4.75 20.13 20.48
N HIS A 84 3.79 19.22 20.69
CA HIS A 84 2.43 19.59 21.09
C HIS A 84 2.36 20.23 22.47
N ASN A 85 3.18 19.76 23.41
CA ASN A 85 3.33 20.37 24.73
C ASN A 85 3.90 21.79 24.63
N LYS A 86 4.85 22.03 23.72
CA LYS A 86 5.40 23.37 23.49
C LYS A 86 4.35 24.36 22.98
N LEU A 87 3.42 23.89 22.15
CA LEU A 87 2.33 24.67 21.57
C LEU A 87 1.04 24.68 22.42
N LYS A 88 1.03 24.03 23.61
CA LYS A 88 -0.15 23.86 24.48
C LYS A 88 -1.38 23.21 23.81
N HIS A 89 -1.16 22.42 22.76
CA HIS A 89 -2.20 21.67 22.06
C HIS A 89 -2.10 20.16 22.34
N ALA A 90 -1.51 19.78 23.48
CA ALA A 90 -1.35 18.39 23.84
C ALA A 90 -2.72 17.75 24.14
N PRO A 91 -3.03 16.60 23.53
CA PRO A 91 -4.27 15.88 23.82
C PRO A 91 -4.24 15.34 25.26
N THR A 92 -5.41 15.31 25.91
CA THR A 92 -5.57 14.78 27.28
C THR A 92 -5.34 13.26 27.34
N THR A 93 -5.54 12.55 26.23
CA THR A 93 -5.25 11.11 26.09
C THR A 93 -3.86 10.93 25.48
N GLN A 94 -2.99 10.16 26.13
CA GLN A 94 -1.64 9.93 25.63
C GLN A 94 -1.65 9.11 24.33
N PRO A 95 -1.09 9.64 23.22
CA PRO A 95 -0.92 8.86 22.01
C PRO A 95 0.22 7.86 22.21
N ARG A 96 0.01 6.61 21.78
CA ARG A 96 0.98 5.52 21.92
C ARG A 96 1.11 4.78 20.60
N ALA A 97 2.34 4.39 20.27
CA ALA A 97 2.58 3.50 19.16
C ALA A 97 1.84 2.16 19.36
N LEU A 98 1.23 1.67 18.28
CA LEU A 98 0.50 0.40 18.21
C LEU A 98 1.36 -0.74 18.81
N SER A 99 0.70 -1.71 19.44
CA SER A 99 1.39 -2.94 19.85
C SER A 99 1.87 -3.71 18.62
N ILE A 100 2.87 -4.59 18.78
CA ILE A 100 3.38 -5.41 17.66
C ILE A 100 2.24 -6.24 17.06
N ILE A 101 1.40 -6.83 17.90
CA ILE A 101 0.23 -7.63 17.47
C ILE A 101 -0.79 -6.75 16.74
N GLN A 102 -1.03 -5.52 17.21
CA GLN A 102 -1.93 -4.58 16.53
C GLN A 102 -1.35 -4.11 15.20
N GLY A 103 -0.04 -3.83 15.12
CA GLY A 103 0.64 -3.47 13.88
C GLY A 103 0.55 -4.58 12.83
N CYS A 104 0.76 -5.83 13.25
CA CYS A 104 0.56 -7.00 12.38
C CYS A 104 -0.91 -7.14 11.94
N ALA A 105 -1.87 -7.01 12.85
CA ALA A 105 -3.30 -7.11 12.53
C ALA A 105 -3.77 -6.01 11.56
N VAL A 106 -3.34 -4.77 11.79
CA VAL A 106 -3.59 -3.63 10.90
C VAL A 106 -2.97 -3.89 9.53
N GLY A 107 -1.74 -4.38 9.49
CA GLY A 107 -1.06 -4.76 8.25
C GLY A 107 -1.83 -5.82 7.46
N VAL A 108 -2.20 -6.93 8.09
CA VAL A 108 -2.95 -8.02 7.43
C VAL A 108 -4.30 -7.52 6.94
N THR A 109 -4.98 -6.69 7.72
CA THR A 109 -6.27 -6.10 7.33
C THR A 109 -6.13 -5.23 6.07
N HIS A 110 -5.11 -4.37 6.00
CA HIS A 110 -4.87 -3.54 4.81
C HIS A 110 -4.43 -4.36 3.61
N TYR A 111 -3.66 -5.43 3.82
CA TYR A 111 -3.26 -6.36 2.76
C TYR A 111 -4.48 -7.10 2.18
N LEU A 112 -5.36 -7.63 3.02
CA LEU A 112 -6.56 -8.33 2.60
C LEU A 112 -7.59 -7.39 1.96
N LEU A 113 -7.83 -6.22 2.56
CA LEU A 113 -8.72 -5.22 2.00
C LEU A 113 -8.21 -4.70 0.66
N GLY A 114 -6.91 -4.43 0.56
CA GLY A 114 -6.26 -4.07 -0.69
C GLY A 114 -6.35 -5.19 -1.73
N GLY A 115 -6.16 -6.45 -1.34
CA GLY A 115 -6.35 -7.60 -2.22
C GLY A 115 -7.78 -7.69 -2.76
N ILE A 116 -8.78 -7.70 -1.87
CA ILE A 116 -10.20 -7.85 -2.23
C ILE A 116 -10.71 -6.66 -3.03
N ALA A 117 -10.39 -5.43 -2.65
CA ALA A 117 -10.84 -4.23 -3.36
C ALA A 117 -10.23 -4.11 -4.77
N THR A 118 -9.25 -4.93 -5.10
CA THR A 118 -8.50 -4.87 -6.37
C THR A 118 -8.66 -6.11 -7.24
N THR A 119 -9.45 -7.09 -6.76
CA THR A 119 -9.92 -8.24 -7.54
C THR A 119 -11.31 -7.96 -8.09
#